data_AF-A0A9Q1BKA5-F1
#
_entry.id   AF-A0A9Q1BKA5-F1
#
_cell.length_a   1.000
_cell.length_b   1.000
_cell.length_c   1.000
_cell.angle_alpha   90.00
_cell.angle_beta   90.00
_cell.angle_gamma   90.00
#
_symmetry.space_group_name_H-M   'P 1'
#
loop_
_entity.id
_entity.type
_entity.pdbx_description
1 polymer ?
#
loop_
_entity_poly.entity_id
_entity_poly.type
_entity_poly.pdbx_seq_one_letter_code
_entity_poly.pdbx_strand_id
1 'polypeptide(L)'
;MGREFGGSFLGAGVITADSPATWDYSGLKAAMNEWHHIAMSYNGDTGRLKIWLDGALQDGNINCCMGPLVVRDSPLTIGQAGQGKSNEYFYGFIDELRVFKKILTASNARKLYRRPCGTQ
;
A
#
# COMPACT_ATOMS: atom_id res chain seq x y z
N MET A 1 4.04 3.34 8.63
CA MET A 1 4.47 3.18 10.03
C MET A 1 3.51 3.98 10.91
N GLY A 2 2.50 3.31 11.46
CA GLY A 2 1.62 3.87 12.48
C GLY A 2 2.15 3.57 13.89
N ARG A 3 1.43 4.00 14.93
CA ARG A 3 1.86 3.79 16.34
C ARG A 3 1.79 2.32 16.78
N GLU A 4 1.24 1.44 15.95
CA GLU A 4 1.07 0.02 16.24
C GLU A 4 2.42 -0.72 16.20
N PHE A 5 2.63 -1.63 17.15
CA PHE A 5 3.79 -2.54 17.21
C PHE A 5 5.16 -1.84 17.09
N GLY A 6 5.32 -0.69 17.73
CA GLY A 6 6.58 0.03 17.79
C GLY A 6 6.98 0.72 16.48
N GLY A 7 6.05 0.94 15.55
CA GLY A 7 6.31 1.68 14.31
C GLY A 7 6.77 0.81 13.13
N SER A 8 7.08 -0.46 13.34
CA SER A 8 7.58 -1.37 12.29
C SER A 8 6.50 -1.90 11.33
N PHE A 9 5.22 -1.67 11.65
CA PHE A 9 4.11 -2.29 10.95
C PHE A 9 3.67 -1.50 9.73
N LEU A 10 3.38 -2.24 8.67
CA LEU A 10 2.73 -1.81 7.45
C LEU A 10 1.45 -2.61 7.26
N GLY A 11 0.41 -1.91 6.83
CA GLY A 11 -0.84 -2.52 6.41
C GLY A 11 -1.37 -1.83 5.18
N ALA A 12 -2.24 -2.54 4.47
CA ALA A 12 -2.96 -1.96 3.34
C ALA A 12 -4.28 -2.70 3.14
N GLY A 13 -5.22 -2.03 2.48
CA GLY A 13 -6.50 -2.60 2.13
C GLY A 13 -7.22 -1.74 1.12
N VAL A 14 -8.32 -2.28 0.58
CA VAL A 14 -9.17 -1.56 -0.35
C VAL A 14 -10.63 -1.77 -0.02
N ILE A 15 -11.42 -0.70 -0.15
CA ILE A 15 -12.85 -0.76 0.08
C ILE A 15 -13.57 -1.03 -1.25
N THR A 16 -14.40 -2.05 -1.24
CA THR A 16 -15.31 -2.43 -2.34
C THR A 16 -16.75 -2.46 -1.81
N ALA A 17 -17.73 -2.65 -2.68
CA ALA A 17 -19.12 -2.83 -2.24
C ALA A 17 -19.29 -4.06 -1.33
N ASP A 18 -18.52 -5.13 -1.62
CA ASP A 18 -18.64 -6.42 -0.93
C ASP A 18 -17.67 -6.57 0.25
N SER A 19 -16.72 -5.65 0.41
CA SER A 19 -15.78 -5.62 1.53
C SER A 19 -15.51 -4.19 2.00
N PRO A 20 -15.98 -3.81 3.21
CA PRO A 20 -15.67 -2.52 3.80
C PRO A 20 -14.31 -2.48 4.52
N ALA A 21 -13.47 -3.51 4.36
CA ALA A 21 -12.21 -3.62 5.07
C ALA A 21 -11.18 -2.58 4.58
N THR A 22 -10.49 -1.94 5.52
CA THR A 22 -9.33 -1.06 5.24
C THR A 22 -7.99 -1.73 5.53
N TRP A 23 -8.01 -2.97 6.03
CA TRP A 23 -6.86 -3.72 6.53
C TRP A 23 -6.89 -5.17 6.05
N ASP A 24 -6.83 -5.38 4.73
CA ASP A 24 -6.78 -6.72 4.12
C ASP A 24 -5.41 -7.39 4.27
N TYR A 25 -4.35 -6.57 4.33
CA TYR A 25 -3.02 -6.93 4.76
C TYR A 25 -2.74 -6.28 6.11
N SER A 26 -2.58 -7.14 7.12
CA SER A 26 -2.12 -6.79 8.45
C SER A 26 -0.97 -7.72 8.79
N GLY A 27 0.21 -7.19 9.12
CA GLY A 27 1.33 -8.01 9.61
C GLY A 27 2.66 -7.74 8.93
N LEU A 28 2.67 -6.93 7.87
CA LEU A 28 3.89 -6.66 7.14
C LEU A 28 4.84 -5.84 8.02
N LYS A 29 6.06 -6.34 8.20
CA LYS A 29 7.09 -5.69 9.01
C LYS A 29 8.17 -5.12 8.09
N ALA A 30 8.47 -3.84 8.28
CA ALA A 30 9.63 -3.18 7.70
C ALA A 30 10.60 -2.80 8.82
N ALA A 31 11.89 -2.81 8.51
CA ALA A 31 12.89 -2.34 9.44
C ALA A 31 12.70 -0.83 9.68
N MET A 32 13.01 -0.38 10.89
CA MET A 32 12.91 1.04 11.22
C MET A 32 14.17 1.77 10.76
N ASN A 33 14.01 3.05 10.43
CA ASN A 33 15.11 3.95 10.06
C ASN A 33 15.87 3.53 8.78
N GLU A 34 15.22 2.77 7.91
CA GLU A 34 15.73 2.37 6.59
C GLU A 34 14.76 2.79 5.49
N TRP A 35 15.28 3.01 4.28
CA TRP A 35 14.46 3.23 3.10
C TRP A 35 13.88 1.90 2.63
N HIS A 36 12.56 1.86 2.52
CA HIS A 36 11.84 0.72 1.97
C HIS A 36 11.02 1.13 0.75
N HIS A 37 11.00 0.28 -0.27
CA HIS A 37 10.09 0.43 -1.39
C HIS A 37 8.85 -0.43 -1.18
N ILE A 38 7.68 0.22 -1.15
CA ILE A 38 6.39 -0.46 -0.99
C ILE A 38 5.59 -0.26 -2.27
N ALA A 39 5.07 -1.35 -2.82
CA ALA A 39 4.10 -1.30 -3.92
C ALA A 39 2.87 -2.11 -3.57
N MET A 40 1.69 -1.60 -3.95
CA MET A 40 0.41 -2.28 -3.81
C MET A 40 -0.30 -2.32 -5.17
N SER A 41 -0.96 -3.43 -5.48
CA SER A 41 -1.80 -3.55 -6.67
C SER A 41 -3.07 -4.30 -6.37
N TYR A 42 -4.19 -3.75 -6.83
CA TYR A 42 -5.50 -4.36 -6.73
C TYR A 42 -6.06 -4.70 -8.11
N ASN A 43 -6.60 -5.90 -8.28
CA ASN A 43 -7.34 -6.35 -9.45
C ASN A 43 -8.76 -6.75 -9.04
N GLY A 44 -9.73 -5.86 -9.27
CA GLY A 44 -11.12 -6.07 -8.90
C GLY A 44 -11.84 -7.18 -9.66
N ASP A 45 -11.41 -7.53 -10.87
CA ASP A 45 -12.01 -8.63 -11.65
C ASP A 45 -11.72 -9.98 -11.00
N THR A 46 -10.54 -10.11 -10.39
CA THR A 46 -10.10 -11.34 -9.69
C THR A 46 -10.21 -11.25 -8.17
N GLY A 47 -10.56 -10.08 -7.67
CA GLY A 47 -10.52 -9.70 -6.26
C GLY A 47 -9.14 -9.77 -5.60
N ARG A 48 -8.07 -9.55 -6.38
CA ARG A 48 -6.69 -9.79 -5.93
C ARG A 48 -5.96 -8.55 -5.47
N LEU A 49 -5.56 -8.53 -4.20
CA LEU A 49 -4.66 -7.55 -3.61
C LEU A 49 -3.25 -8.13 -3.44
N LYS A 50 -2.25 -7.43 -3.96
CA LYS A 50 -0.83 -7.82 -3.87
C LYS A 50 0.00 -6.69 -3.29
N ILE A 51 0.93 -7.04 -2.41
CA ILE A 51 1.89 -6.11 -1.82
C ILE A 51 3.30 -6.62 -2.06
N TRP A 52 4.19 -5.71 -2.44
CA TRP A 52 5.62 -5.95 -2.51
C TRP A 52 6.34 -5.04 -1.54
N LEU A 53 7.24 -5.62 -0.75
CA LEU A 53 8.22 -4.91 0.08
C LEU A 53 9.60 -5.19 -0.50
N ASP A 54 10.33 -4.14 -0.84
CA ASP A 54 11.68 -4.21 -1.41
C ASP A 54 11.77 -5.13 -2.65
N GLY A 55 10.70 -5.09 -3.45
CA GLY A 55 10.56 -5.87 -4.68
C GLY A 55 10.21 -7.34 -4.48
N ALA A 56 10.10 -7.83 -3.24
CA ALA A 56 9.64 -9.18 -2.91
C ALA A 56 8.14 -9.20 -2.65
N LEU A 57 7.41 -10.11 -3.31
CA LEU A 57 5.98 -10.31 -3.06
C LEU A 57 5.81 -10.81 -1.63
N GLN A 58 4.91 -10.18 -0.88
CA GLN A 58 4.63 -10.54 0.50
C GLN A 58 3.46 -11.51 0.57
N ASP A 59 3.54 -12.46 1.49
CA ASP A 59 2.45 -13.38 1.79
C ASP A 59 1.33 -12.64 2.53
N GLY A 60 0.08 -12.85 2.14
CA GLY A 60 -1.10 -12.30 2.79
C GLY A 60 -2.37 -12.54 1.97
N ASN A 61 -3.48 -11.88 2.31
CA ASN A 61 -4.78 -12.21 1.71
C ASN A 61 -4.84 -11.78 0.23
N ILE A 62 -4.59 -12.75 -0.66
CA ILE A 62 -4.61 -12.56 -2.11
C ILE A 62 -6.05 -12.43 -2.62
N ASN A 63 -7.09 -12.85 -1.89
CA ASN A 63 -8.49 -12.78 -2.34
C ASN A 63 -9.36 -12.13 -1.25
N CYS A 64 -9.22 -10.82 -1.06
CA CYS A 64 -9.93 -10.07 -0.02
C CYS A 64 -11.32 -9.62 -0.42
N CYS A 65 -11.48 -9.25 -1.69
CA CYS A 65 -12.45 -8.23 -2.04
C CYS A 65 -12.60 -8.14 -3.56
N MET A 66 -13.83 -8.23 -4.09
CA MET A 66 -14.12 -8.20 -5.53
C MET A 66 -14.78 -6.89 -5.96
N GLY A 67 -14.67 -6.59 -7.26
CA GLY A 67 -15.37 -5.46 -7.87
C GLY A 67 -14.62 -4.12 -7.79
N PRO A 68 -15.27 -3.04 -8.25
CA PRO A 68 -14.64 -1.72 -8.30
C PRO A 68 -14.38 -1.14 -6.91
N LEU A 69 -13.37 -0.28 -6.82
CA LEU A 69 -13.11 0.51 -5.62
C LEU A 69 -14.28 1.46 -5.35
N VAL A 70 -14.68 1.59 -4.09
CA VAL A 70 -15.65 2.60 -3.69
C VAL A 70 -15.06 3.99 -3.89
N VAL A 71 -15.73 4.83 -4.68
CA VAL A 71 -15.36 6.22 -4.86
C VAL A 71 -15.90 7.03 -3.68
N ARG A 72 -15.02 7.82 -3.05
CA ARG A 72 -15.38 8.76 -1.99
C ARG A 72 -15.04 10.17 -2.43
N ASP A 73 -15.90 11.11 -2.09
CA ASP A 73 -15.64 12.55 -2.26
C ASP A 73 -14.75 13.06 -1.11
N SER A 74 -13.56 12.48 -1.02
CA SER A 74 -12.57 12.82 0.00
C SER A 74 -11.21 12.93 -0.68
N PRO A 75 -10.38 13.91 -0.29
CA PRO A 75 -9.08 14.09 -0.91
C PRO A 75 -8.15 12.91 -0.62
N LEU A 76 -7.23 12.64 -1.55
CA LEU A 76 -6.12 11.73 -1.30
C LEU A 76 -5.22 12.31 -0.20
N THR A 77 -5.04 11.57 0.88
CA THR A 77 -4.14 11.94 1.98
C THR A 77 -2.88 11.08 1.93
N ILE A 78 -1.72 11.74 2.05
CA ILE A 78 -0.42 11.09 2.20
C ILE A 78 0.13 11.51 3.56
N GLY A 79 0.69 10.55 4.31
CA GLY A 79 1.24 10.81 5.64
C GLY A 79 0.24 10.78 6.79
N GLN A 80 -1.02 10.42 6.54
CA GLN A 80 -2.05 10.23 7.57
C GLN A 80 -3.16 9.28 7.08
N ALA A 81 -3.89 8.66 8.01
CA ALA A 81 -5.02 7.78 7.69
C ALA A 81 -6.34 8.55 7.42
N GLY A 82 -6.36 9.34 6.35
CA GLY A 82 -7.57 10.06 5.92
C GLY A 82 -7.87 11.34 6.72
N GLN A 83 -8.90 12.07 6.29
CA GLN A 83 -9.31 13.31 6.96
C GLN A 83 -10.01 13.04 8.30
N GLY A 84 -9.74 13.88 9.30
CA GLY A 84 -10.41 13.85 10.60
C GLY A 84 -9.89 12.79 11.59
N LYS A 85 -8.86 12.02 11.22
CA LYS A 85 -8.18 11.07 12.12
C LYS A 85 -7.01 11.73 12.84
N SER A 86 -7.29 12.32 14.00
CA SER A 86 -6.36 13.21 14.71
C SER A 86 -5.11 12.54 15.31
N ASN A 87 -4.92 11.22 15.18
CA ASN A 87 -3.80 10.50 15.82
C ASN A 87 -3.17 9.39 14.95
N GLU A 88 -3.49 9.32 13.67
CA GLU A 88 -3.03 8.26 12.75
C GLU A 88 -2.08 8.85 11.68
N TYR A 89 -1.00 9.48 12.13
CA TYR A 89 0.02 10.09 11.28
C TYR A 89 1.18 9.14 10.98
N PHE A 90 1.75 9.28 9.79
CA PHE A 90 3.01 8.67 9.41
C PHE A 90 4.17 9.56 9.86
N TYR A 91 5.16 8.96 10.51
CA TYR A 91 6.39 9.62 10.91
C TYR A 91 7.57 9.00 10.17
N GLY A 92 8.09 9.70 9.17
CA GLY A 92 9.20 9.25 8.33
C GLY A 92 9.28 10.06 7.03
N PHE A 93 10.22 9.67 6.17
CA PHE A 93 10.35 10.26 4.84
C PHE A 93 9.54 9.48 3.80
N ILE A 94 9.02 10.19 2.80
CA ILE A 94 8.34 9.63 1.64
C ILE A 94 8.98 10.23 0.40
N ASP A 95 9.31 9.40 -0.57
CA ASP A 95 9.85 9.84 -1.85
C ASP A 95 9.29 8.96 -2.99
N GLU A 96 9.31 9.47 -4.22
CA GLU A 96 8.94 8.76 -5.45
C GLU A 96 7.51 8.18 -5.47
N LEU A 97 6.55 8.91 -4.90
CA LEU A 97 5.13 8.50 -4.88
C LEU A 97 4.53 8.43 -6.29
N ARG A 98 3.89 7.31 -6.62
CA ARG A 98 3.22 7.08 -7.90
C ARG A 98 1.89 6.36 -7.72
N VAL A 99 0.90 6.73 -8.54
CA VAL A 99 -0.42 6.09 -8.61
C VAL A 99 -0.71 5.70 -10.05
N PHE A 100 -1.22 4.49 -10.27
CA PHE A 100 -1.47 3.94 -11.60
C PHE A 100 -2.92 3.48 -11.74
N LYS A 101 -3.49 3.66 -12.94
CA LYS A 101 -4.79 3.08 -13.33
C LYS A 101 -4.64 1.66 -13.93
N LYS A 102 -3.54 0.97 -13.64
CA LYS A 102 -3.21 -0.35 -14.20
C LYS A 102 -2.74 -1.27 -13.08
N ILE A 103 -3.03 -2.56 -13.24
CA ILE A 103 -2.56 -3.61 -12.34
C ILE A 103 -1.03 -3.74 -12.50
N LEU A 104 -0.30 -3.71 -11.39
CA LEU A 104 1.14 -3.96 -11.38
C LEU A 104 1.40 -5.48 -11.39
N THR A 105 2.31 -5.89 -12.27
CA THR A 105 2.86 -7.25 -12.27
C THR A 105 4.07 -7.30 -11.33
N ALA A 106 4.47 -8.51 -10.93
CA ALA A 106 5.68 -8.70 -10.12
C ALA A 106 6.93 -8.14 -10.81
N SER A 107 7.03 -8.28 -12.14
CA SER A 107 8.15 -7.70 -12.91
C SER A 107 8.14 -6.17 -12.84
N ASN A 108 6.98 -5.54 -12.95
CA ASN A 108 6.86 -4.08 -12.86
C ASN A 108 7.20 -3.57 -11.46
N ALA A 109 6.69 -4.23 -10.41
CA ALA A 109 7.01 -3.87 -9.02
C ALA A 109 8.53 -3.98 -8.75
N ARG A 110 9.18 -5.04 -9.26
CA ARG A 110 10.63 -5.21 -9.12
C ARG A 110 11.43 -4.17 -9.91
N LYS A 111 10.96 -3.77 -11.09
CA LYS A 111 11.57 -2.70 -11.87
C LYS A 111 11.46 -1.36 -11.15
N LEU A 112 10.32 -1.05 -10.54
CA LEU A 112 10.12 0.16 -9.74
C LEU A 112 11.07 0.20 -8.55
N TYR A 113 11.20 -0.91 -7.81
CA TYR A 113 12.17 -1.03 -6.71
C TYR A 113 13.62 -0.78 -7.15
N ARG A 114 14.02 -1.35 -8.29
CA ARG A 114 15.39 -1.27 -8.79
C ARG A 114 15.73 0.02 -9.51
N ARG A 115 14.85 1.03 -9.54
CA ARG A 115 15.19 2.30 -10.19
C ARG A 115 16.27 2.99 -9.35
N PRO A 116 17.50 3.18 -9.86
CA PRO A 116 18.46 4.04 -9.19
C PRO A 116 17.92 5.48 -9.17
N CYS A 117 18.29 6.25 -8.16
CA CYS A 117 18.01 7.68 -8.15
C CYS A 117 18.72 8.34 -9.34
N GLY A 118 18.00 9.17 -10.10
CA GLY A 118 18.58 10.03 -11.14
C GLY A 118 19.15 9.32 -12.38
N THR A 119 18.34 9.26 -13.45
CA THR A 119 18.74 9.53 -14.84
C THR A 119 17.49 9.36 -15.70
N GLN A 120 16.82 10.48 -16.00
CA GLN A 120 15.99 10.63 -17.18
C GLN A 120 16.67 11.66 -18.08
#